data_AF-A0A5M3N1E7-F1
#
_entry.id   AF-A0A5M3N1E7-F1
#
_cell.length_a   1.000
_cell.length_b   1.000
_cell.length_c   1.000
_cell.angle_alpha   90.00
_cell.angle_beta   90.00
_cell.angle_gamma   90.00
#
_symmetry.space_group_name_H-M   'P 1'
#
loop_
_entity.id
_entity.type
_entity.pdbx_description
1 polymer ?
#
loop_
_entity_poly.entity_id
_entity_poly.type
_entity_poly.pdbx_seq_one_letter_code
_entity_poly.pdbx_strand_id
1 'polypeptide(L)'
;MPLLTVVHSLRIPNPSPRSNIPQEKQSDVDAILKGLKTCSTRLRASMSTFADELHLLERVYYKSKNQHRSSMFFKRVSDVRRYGYRLSGLQLPELVAELRAAFFGTNSKKLLKGAWNQCPDVSFVKHIALRLDASVKLLNHVSVIGTFTLHLVINYEDERTYRQRVSVSRSCGPPSSAELFFQTLGVGDAVWRICPTCVVTCWNDI
;
A
#
# COMPACT_ATOMS: atom_id res chain seq x y z
N MET A 1 -11.76 -0.08 18.37
CA MET A 1 -11.58 -1.53 18.60
C MET A 1 -10.09 -1.76 18.85
N PRO A 2 -9.63 -1.89 20.10
CA PRO A 2 -8.22 -2.20 20.35
C PRO A 2 -8.01 -3.66 19.96
N LEU A 3 -7.25 -3.89 18.88
CA LEU A 3 -6.71 -5.21 18.61
C LEU A 3 -5.74 -5.51 19.75
N LEU A 4 -6.13 -6.43 20.63
CA LEU A 4 -5.26 -7.01 21.65
C LEU A 4 -4.08 -7.66 20.93
N THR A 5 -2.99 -6.92 20.81
CA THR A 5 -1.69 -7.44 20.40
C THR A 5 -1.17 -8.28 21.55
N VAL A 6 -1.61 -9.55 21.61
CA VAL A 6 -0.95 -10.55 22.43
C VAL A 6 0.43 -10.76 21.81
N VAL A 7 1.41 -10.00 22.29
CA VAL A 7 2.83 -10.26 22.06
C VAL A 7 3.09 -11.62 22.71
N HIS A 8 2.87 -12.69 21.94
CA HIS A 8 3.22 -14.03 22.37
C HIS A 8 4.72 -14.02 22.62
N SER A 9 5.11 -14.08 23.89
CA SER A 9 6.48 -14.42 24.24
C SER A 9 6.81 -15.72 23.51
N LEU A 10 7.81 -15.68 22.63
CA LEU A 10 8.21 -16.78 21.77
C LEU A 10 8.48 -18.04 22.59
N ARG A 11 7.47 -18.88 22.75
CA ARG A 11 7.66 -20.27 23.19
C ARG A 11 8.16 -21.02 21.97
N ILE A 12 9.46 -21.00 21.76
CA ILE A 12 10.11 -21.79 20.72
C ILE A 12 9.99 -23.25 21.18
N PRO A 13 9.20 -24.10 20.50
CA PRO A 13 9.08 -25.50 20.88
C PRO A 13 10.42 -26.17 20.58
N ASN A 14 10.98 -26.90 21.55
CA ASN A 14 12.10 -27.83 21.42
C ASN A 14 13.25 -27.37 20.49
N PRO A 15 13.94 -26.25 20.79
CA PRO A 15 15.08 -25.82 20.00
C PRO A 15 16.23 -26.82 20.10
N SER A 16 16.89 -27.13 18.99
CA SER A 16 18.11 -27.95 18.97
C SER A 16 19.36 -27.06 18.96
N PRO A 17 20.45 -27.44 19.65
CA PRO A 17 21.68 -26.64 19.65
C PRO A 17 22.32 -26.59 18.26
N ARG A 18 23.01 -25.49 17.97
CA ARG A 18 23.77 -25.30 16.70
C ARG A 18 24.73 -26.44 16.38
N SER A 19 25.32 -27.07 17.40
CA SER A 19 26.25 -28.19 17.27
C SER A 19 25.66 -29.40 16.55
N ASN A 20 24.32 -29.55 16.54
CA ASN A 20 23.64 -30.67 15.88
C ASN A 20 23.56 -30.49 14.36
N ILE A 21 23.93 -29.31 13.83
CA ILE A 21 23.91 -29.02 12.40
C ILE A 21 25.32 -29.20 11.83
N PRO A 22 25.48 -30.00 10.74
CA PRO A 22 26.76 -30.16 10.05
C PRO A 22 27.38 -28.81 9.72
N GLN A 23 28.70 -28.68 9.93
CA GLN A 23 29.40 -27.40 9.76
C GLN A 23 29.22 -26.80 8.36
N GLU A 24 29.14 -27.64 7.34
CA GLU A 24 28.86 -27.27 5.94
C GLU A 24 27.52 -26.55 5.75
N LYS A 25 26.52 -26.83 6.59
CA LYS A 25 25.19 -26.23 6.54
C LYS A 25 25.06 -24.98 7.40
N GLN A 26 26.05 -24.68 8.25
CA GLN A 26 26.00 -23.51 9.12
C GLN A 26 26.16 -22.20 8.35
N SER A 27 26.98 -22.20 7.28
CA SER A 27 27.12 -21.05 6.37
C SER A 27 25.83 -20.72 5.63
N ASP A 28 25.07 -21.75 5.21
CA ASP A 28 23.75 -21.58 4.61
C ASP A 28 22.78 -20.89 5.58
N VAL A 29 22.78 -21.31 6.85
CA VAL A 29 21.96 -20.69 7.90
C VAL A 29 22.37 -19.23 8.12
N ASP A 30 23.67 -18.93 8.16
CA ASP A 30 24.15 -17.54 8.28
C ASP A 30 23.69 -16.66 7.12
N ALA A 31 23.75 -17.17 5.89
CA ALA A 31 23.27 -16.49 4.70
C ALA A 31 21.75 -16.22 4.78
N ILE A 32 20.97 -17.21 5.21
CA ILE A 32 19.52 -17.08 5.43
C ILE A 32 19.23 -16.03 6.51
N LEU A 33 19.92 -16.05 7.65
CA LEU A 33 19.71 -15.08 8.73
C LEU A 33 20.04 -13.64 8.29
N LYS A 34 21.07 -13.47 7.46
CA LYS A 34 21.40 -12.17 6.83
C LYS A 34 20.30 -11.73 5.87
N GLY A 35 19.74 -12.67 5.08
CA GLY A 35 18.58 -12.45 4.24
C GLY A 35 17.36 -12.01 5.05
N LEU A 36 17.02 -12.73 6.12
CA LEU A 36 15.91 -12.43 7.02
C LEU A 36 16.05 -11.04 7.69
N LYS A 37 17.27 -10.64 8.07
CA LYS A 37 17.53 -9.28 8.57
C LYS A 37 17.15 -8.23 7.54
N THR A 38 17.67 -8.38 6.31
CA THR A 38 17.42 -7.44 5.22
C THR A 38 15.94 -7.40 4.86
N CYS A 39 15.31 -8.56 4.77
CA CYS A 39 13.89 -8.72 4.51
C CYS A 39 13.04 -8.04 5.59
N SER A 40 13.32 -8.27 6.88
CA SER A 40 12.60 -7.62 7.99
C SER A 40 12.70 -6.09 7.94
N THR A 41 13.87 -5.53 7.62
CA THR A 41 14.02 -4.07 7.47
C THR A 41 13.20 -3.53 6.30
N ARG A 42 13.26 -4.19 5.13
CA ARG A 42 12.46 -3.81 3.96
C ARG A 42 10.97 -3.91 4.23
N LEU A 43 10.53 -5.01 4.85
CA LEU A 43 9.14 -5.22 5.23
C LEU A 43 8.64 -4.14 6.18
N ARG A 44 9.43 -3.70 7.18
CA ARG A 44 9.02 -2.57 8.04
C ARG A 44 8.77 -1.30 7.23
N ALA A 45 9.68 -0.96 6.33
CA ALA A 45 9.52 0.22 5.48
C ALA A 45 8.27 0.10 4.59
N SER A 46 8.11 -1.03 3.88
CA SER A 46 6.95 -1.27 3.02
C SER A 46 5.62 -1.29 3.79
N MET A 47 5.58 -1.89 4.99
CA MET A 47 4.38 -1.91 5.82
C MET A 47 4.04 -0.53 6.39
N SER A 48 5.04 0.33 6.63
CA SER A 48 4.81 1.74 7.00
C SER A 48 4.14 2.49 5.86
N THR A 49 4.68 2.42 4.65
CA THR A 49 4.07 3.05 3.46
C THR A 49 2.67 2.51 3.21
N PHE A 50 2.49 1.20 3.34
CA PHE A 50 1.17 0.56 3.20
C PHE A 50 0.16 1.07 4.23
N ALA A 51 0.59 1.33 5.48
CA ALA A 51 -0.29 1.90 6.49
C ALA A 51 -0.73 3.33 6.11
N ASP A 52 0.17 4.15 5.58
CA ASP A 52 -0.16 5.49 5.10
C ASP A 52 -1.18 5.45 3.95
N GLU A 53 -0.98 4.55 2.99
CA GLU A 53 -1.93 4.31 1.89
C GLU A 53 -3.31 3.85 2.40
N LEU A 54 -3.33 2.95 3.38
CA LEU A 54 -4.57 2.47 4.00
C LEU A 54 -5.31 3.60 4.72
N HIS A 55 -4.60 4.53 5.36
CA HIS A 55 -5.19 5.73 5.96
C HIS A 55 -5.78 6.68 4.92
N LEU A 56 -5.11 6.86 3.77
CA LEU A 56 -5.67 7.64 2.66
C LEU A 56 -6.95 6.98 2.11
N LEU A 57 -6.92 5.66 1.92
CA LEU A 57 -8.08 4.89 1.48
C LEU A 57 -9.26 5.03 2.45
N GLU A 58 -8.99 5.07 3.75
CA GLU A 58 -10.01 5.28 4.77
C GLU A 58 -10.68 6.66 4.64
N ARG A 59 -9.91 7.73 4.38
CA ARG A 59 -10.48 9.06 4.12
C ARG A 59 -11.37 9.05 2.87
N VAL A 60 -10.92 8.40 1.79
CA VAL A 60 -11.70 8.25 0.55
C VAL A 60 -13.00 7.47 0.79
N TYR A 61 -12.91 6.38 1.56
CA TYR A 61 -14.05 5.57 1.95
C TYR A 61 -15.10 6.40 2.69
N TYR A 62 -14.69 7.14 3.73
CA TYR A 62 -15.62 7.96 4.51
C TYR A 62 -16.25 9.07 3.68
N LYS A 63 -15.49 9.75 2.82
CA LYS A 63 -16.01 10.80 1.92
C LYS A 63 -17.02 10.26 0.91
N SER A 64 -16.79 9.06 0.37
CA SER A 64 -17.58 8.48 -0.72
C SER A 64 -18.76 7.63 -0.25
N LYS A 65 -18.84 7.31 1.05
CA LYS A 65 -19.79 6.35 1.62
C LYS A 65 -21.25 6.66 1.32
N ASN A 66 -21.67 7.91 1.43
CA ASN A 66 -23.07 8.28 1.29
C ASN A 66 -23.49 8.52 -0.17
N GLN A 67 -22.54 8.90 -1.03
CA GLN A 67 -22.81 9.25 -2.44
C GLN A 67 -22.70 8.05 -3.40
N HIS A 68 -21.85 7.08 -3.06
CA HIS A 68 -21.47 6.02 -4.00
C HIS A 68 -21.65 4.60 -3.44
N ARG A 69 -22.43 4.41 -2.36
CA ARG A 69 -22.58 3.13 -1.65
C ARG A 69 -22.84 1.89 -2.52
N SER A 70 -23.59 2.06 -3.61
CA SER A 70 -23.99 0.97 -4.51
C SER A 70 -23.06 0.81 -5.71
N SER A 71 -22.10 1.73 -5.91
CA SER A 71 -21.20 1.68 -7.06
C SER A 71 -20.21 0.52 -6.94
N MET A 72 -19.87 -0.07 -8.08
CA MET A 72 -18.84 -1.12 -8.13
C MET A 72 -17.48 -0.60 -7.65
N PHE A 73 -17.21 0.68 -7.88
CA PHE A 73 -16.04 1.36 -7.36
C PHE A 73 -16.01 1.35 -5.82
N PHE A 74 -17.11 1.73 -5.17
CA PHE A 74 -17.17 1.78 -3.71
C PHE A 74 -17.09 0.39 -3.07
N LYS A 75 -17.68 -0.63 -3.72
CA LYS A 75 -17.51 -2.04 -3.31
C LYS A 75 -16.03 -2.44 -3.34
N ARG A 76 -15.30 -2.12 -4.41
CA ARG A 76 -13.84 -2.39 -4.51
C ARG A 76 -13.04 -1.64 -3.44
N VAL A 77 -13.31 -0.36 -3.22
CA VAL A 77 -12.67 0.41 -2.13
C VAL A 77 -12.91 -0.25 -0.77
N SER A 78 -14.14 -0.71 -0.51
CA SER A 78 -14.47 -1.44 0.72
C SER A 78 -13.71 -2.77 0.84
N ASP A 79 -13.54 -3.48 -0.27
CA ASP A 79 -12.78 -4.75 -0.30
C ASP A 79 -11.27 -4.52 -0.07
N VAL A 80 -10.65 -3.55 -0.77
CA VAL A 80 -9.23 -3.18 -0.53
C VAL A 80 -9.03 -2.81 0.93
N ARG A 81 -9.93 -2.00 1.50
CA ARG A 81 -9.88 -1.62 2.92
C ARG A 81 -9.95 -2.84 3.83
N ARG A 82 -10.89 -3.76 3.58
CA ARG A 82 -11.06 -4.99 4.37
C ARG A 82 -9.80 -5.88 4.31
N TYR A 83 -9.27 -6.13 3.12
CA TYR A 83 -8.06 -6.94 2.97
C TYR A 83 -6.82 -6.23 3.51
N GLY A 84 -6.75 -4.91 3.40
CA GLY A 84 -5.64 -4.13 3.92
C GLY A 84 -5.53 -4.17 5.44
N TYR A 85 -6.64 -4.06 6.18
CA TYR A 85 -6.59 -4.27 7.63
C TYR A 85 -6.23 -5.70 8.01
N ARG A 86 -6.72 -6.70 7.26
CA ARG A 86 -6.34 -8.11 7.49
C ARG A 86 -4.83 -8.31 7.30
N LEU A 87 -4.25 -7.70 6.27
CA LEU A 87 -2.81 -7.76 6.01
C LEU A 87 -2.01 -7.03 7.10
N SER A 88 -2.44 -5.84 7.51
CA SER A 88 -1.83 -5.07 8.61
C SER A 88 -1.83 -5.87 9.92
N GLY A 89 -2.95 -6.55 10.23
CA GLY A 89 -3.09 -7.40 11.41
C GLY A 89 -2.18 -8.64 11.43
N LEU A 90 -1.59 -9.05 10.30
CA LEU A 90 -0.67 -10.20 10.27
C LEU A 90 0.70 -9.90 10.87
N GLN A 91 1.09 -8.63 11.00
CA GLN A 91 2.36 -8.23 11.62
C GLN A 91 3.57 -8.95 11.00
N LEU A 92 3.67 -8.90 9.67
CA LEU A 92 4.73 -9.58 8.91
C LEU A 92 6.15 -9.22 9.35
N PRO A 93 6.48 -7.93 9.63
CA PRO A 93 7.81 -7.58 10.11
C PRO A 93 8.17 -8.25 11.43
N GLU A 94 7.18 -8.41 12.31
CA GLU A 94 7.30 -9.08 13.60
C GLU A 94 7.48 -10.59 13.40
N LEU A 95 6.69 -11.24 12.53
CA LEU A 95 6.84 -12.67 12.23
C LEU A 95 8.23 -13.05 11.70
N VAL A 96 8.77 -12.23 10.78
CA VAL A 96 10.12 -12.46 10.24
C VAL A 96 11.19 -12.20 11.30
N ALA A 97 10.97 -11.19 12.17
CA ALA A 97 11.87 -10.92 13.29
C ALA A 97 11.84 -12.03 14.34
N GLU A 98 10.67 -12.60 14.61
CA GLU A 98 10.46 -13.73 15.51
C GLU A 98 11.15 -14.99 15.00
N LEU A 99 10.99 -15.31 13.71
CA LEU A 99 11.71 -16.42 13.07
C LEU A 99 13.21 -16.26 13.26
N ARG A 100 13.72 -15.04 13.02
CA ARG A 100 15.14 -14.77 13.19
C ARG A 100 15.56 -14.89 14.66
N ALA A 101 14.80 -14.33 15.59
CA ALA A 101 15.08 -14.40 17.02
C ALA A 101 15.10 -15.83 17.55
N ALA A 102 14.32 -16.72 16.93
CA ALA A 102 14.28 -18.12 17.29
C ALA A 102 15.63 -18.85 17.14
N PHE A 103 16.53 -18.38 16.27
CA PHE A 103 17.88 -18.92 16.13
C PHE A 103 18.87 -18.47 17.23
N PHE A 104 18.48 -17.45 18.02
CA PHE A 104 19.30 -16.89 19.10
C PHE A 104 18.76 -17.22 20.49
N GLY A 105 17.54 -17.78 20.57
CA GLY A 105 16.85 -18.08 21.83
C GLY A 105 16.43 -16.85 22.62
N THR A 106 16.40 -15.68 21.98
CA THR A 106 16.15 -14.42 22.66
C THR A 106 15.65 -13.34 21.71
N ASN A 107 14.81 -12.46 22.25
CA ASN A 107 14.34 -11.25 21.57
C ASN A 107 15.25 -10.04 21.83
N SER A 108 16.34 -10.21 22.58
CA SER A 108 17.26 -9.11 22.92
C SER A 108 18.07 -8.67 21.71
N LYS A 109 17.87 -7.41 21.28
CA LYS A 109 18.61 -6.78 20.16
C LYS A 109 20.14 -6.84 20.31
N LYS A 110 20.65 -6.92 21.54
CA LYS A 110 22.09 -7.04 21.81
C LYS A 110 22.63 -8.41 21.41
N LEU A 111 21.87 -9.48 21.69
CA LEU A 111 22.25 -10.86 21.43
C LEU A 111 22.07 -11.26 19.96
N LEU A 112 21.16 -10.59 19.23
CA LEU A 112 20.97 -10.75 17.77
C LEU A 112 22.14 -10.25 16.90
N LYS A 113 23.20 -9.73 17.51
CA LYS A 113 24.44 -9.29 16.84
C LYS A 113 25.54 -10.35 16.86
N GLY A 114 25.43 -11.37 17.71
CA GLY A 114 26.40 -12.44 17.83
C GLY A 114 26.19 -13.57 16.83
N ALA A 115 26.92 -14.66 17.01
CA ALA A 115 26.65 -15.92 16.34
C ALA A 115 25.34 -16.53 16.85
N TRP A 116 24.55 -17.13 15.96
CA TRP A 116 23.37 -17.90 16.36
C TRP A 116 23.81 -19.16 17.11
N ASN A 117 22.96 -19.63 18.03
CA ASN A 117 23.29 -20.66 19.02
C ASN A 117 22.32 -21.86 18.98
N GLN A 118 21.15 -21.71 18.38
CA GLN A 118 20.15 -22.77 18.31
C GLN A 118 19.40 -22.76 16.97
N CYS A 119 18.78 -23.88 16.64
CA CYS A 119 17.90 -24.02 15.49
C CYS A 119 16.46 -24.23 16.00
N PRO A 120 15.48 -23.48 15.49
CA PRO A 120 14.07 -23.71 15.83
C PRO A 120 13.56 -25.04 15.27
N ASP A 121 12.55 -25.59 15.94
CA ASP A 121 11.87 -26.80 15.47
C ASP A 121 11.22 -26.62 14.08
N VAL A 122 11.14 -27.72 13.32
CA VAL A 122 10.53 -27.76 11.99
C VAL A 122 9.08 -27.32 12.03
N SER A 123 8.33 -27.68 13.09
CA SER A 123 6.92 -27.29 13.23
C SER A 123 6.77 -25.78 13.38
N PHE A 124 7.70 -25.14 14.09
CA PHE A 124 7.73 -23.68 14.25
C PHE A 124 8.04 -22.99 12.92
N VAL A 125 9.06 -23.45 12.20
CA VAL A 125 9.41 -22.89 10.87
C VAL A 125 8.24 -23.06 9.90
N LYS A 126 7.60 -24.24 9.88
CA LYS A 126 6.42 -24.52 9.06
C LYS A 126 5.25 -23.60 9.41
N HIS A 127 5.00 -23.36 10.70
CA HIS A 127 3.95 -22.43 11.14
C HIS A 127 4.18 -21.02 10.58
N ILE A 128 5.40 -20.49 10.69
CA ILE A 128 5.73 -19.16 10.15
C ILE A 128 5.61 -19.16 8.62
N ALA A 129 6.10 -20.18 7.93
CA ALA A 129 6.00 -20.30 6.48
C ALA A 129 4.53 -20.26 5.99
N LEU A 130 3.63 -20.98 6.67
CA LEU A 130 2.19 -20.96 6.36
C LEU A 130 1.57 -19.57 6.53
N ARG A 131 1.99 -18.81 7.56
CA ARG A 131 1.53 -17.43 7.76
C ARG A 131 2.05 -16.49 6.68
N LEU A 132 3.30 -16.66 6.25
CA LEU A 132 3.87 -15.89 5.15
C LEU A 132 3.15 -16.21 3.83
N ASP A 133 2.86 -17.47 3.53
CA ASP A 133 2.08 -17.86 2.35
C ASP A 133 0.67 -17.23 2.35
N ALA A 134 -0.03 -17.28 3.49
CA ALA A 134 -1.33 -16.61 3.64
C ALA A 134 -1.23 -15.09 3.40
N SER A 135 -0.13 -14.46 3.80
CA SER A 135 0.10 -13.04 3.59
C SER A 135 0.33 -12.67 2.12
N VAL A 136 1.05 -13.52 1.37
CA VAL A 136 1.25 -13.36 -0.08
C VAL A 136 -0.08 -13.46 -0.81
N LYS A 137 -0.94 -14.40 -0.42
CA LYS A 137 -2.31 -14.52 -0.97
C LYS A 137 -3.13 -13.24 -0.73
N LEU A 138 -3.06 -12.67 0.48
CA LEU A 138 -3.74 -11.40 0.78
C LEU A 138 -3.15 -10.21 -0.02
N LEU A 139 -1.83 -10.13 -0.12
CA LEU A 139 -1.14 -9.11 -0.92
C LEU A 139 -1.55 -9.16 -2.39
N ASN A 140 -1.67 -10.36 -2.97
CA ASN A 140 -2.13 -10.52 -4.35
C ASN A 140 -3.57 -10.00 -4.53
N HIS A 141 -4.46 -10.26 -3.57
CA HIS A 141 -5.81 -9.69 -3.61
C HIS A 141 -5.81 -8.17 -3.50
N VAL A 142 -5.01 -7.60 -2.58
CA VAL A 142 -4.91 -6.14 -2.42
C VAL A 142 -4.31 -5.49 -3.67
N SER A 143 -3.26 -6.07 -4.25
CA SER A 143 -2.59 -5.57 -5.46
C SER A 143 -3.54 -5.54 -6.64
N VAL A 144 -4.20 -6.67 -6.95
CA VAL A 144 -5.15 -6.76 -8.06
C VAL A 144 -6.26 -5.72 -7.89
N ILE A 145 -6.90 -5.66 -6.73
CA ILE A 145 -8.03 -4.73 -6.52
C ILE A 145 -7.53 -3.27 -6.48
N GLY A 146 -6.34 -3.02 -5.93
CA GLY A 146 -5.71 -1.71 -5.84
C GLY A 146 -5.40 -1.09 -7.20
N THR A 147 -4.77 -1.84 -8.11
CA THR A 147 -4.48 -1.36 -9.48
C THR A 147 -5.76 -1.02 -10.24
N PHE A 148 -6.79 -1.87 -10.12
CA PHE A 148 -8.10 -1.59 -10.71
C PHE A 148 -8.81 -0.38 -10.10
N THR A 149 -8.59 -0.10 -8.82
CA THR A 149 -9.21 1.04 -8.13
C THR A 149 -8.50 2.34 -8.49
N LEU A 150 -7.17 2.34 -8.59
CA LEU A 150 -6.38 3.51 -9.01
C LEU A 150 -6.75 3.94 -10.43
N HIS A 151 -6.87 2.98 -11.37
CA HIS A 151 -7.35 3.25 -12.73
C HIS A 151 -8.74 3.89 -12.73
N LEU A 152 -9.66 3.42 -11.89
CA LEU A 152 -10.99 4.00 -11.81
C LEU A 152 -10.98 5.41 -11.18
N VAL A 153 -10.14 5.68 -10.18
CA VAL A 153 -10.02 7.05 -9.60
C VAL A 153 -9.45 8.03 -10.61
N ILE A 154 -8.35 7.66 -11.29
CA ILE A 154 -7.72 8.51 -12.30
C ILE A 154 -8.71 8.80 -13.44
N ASN A 155 -9.40 7.78 -13.94
CA ASN A 155 -10.39 7.94 -15.00
C ASN A 155 -11.62 8.75 -14.52
N TYR A 156 -12.00 8.64 -13.24
CA TYR A 156 -13.13 9.37 -12.68
C TYR A 156 -12.83 10.85 -12.40
N GLU A 157 -11.61 11.18 -11.97
CA GLU A 157 -11.17 12.58 -11.85
C GLU A 157 -11.03 13.24 -13.22
N ASP A 158 -10.61 12.49 -14.24
CA ASP A 158 -10.57 12.97 -15.61
C ASP A 158 -11.97 13.27 -16.17
N GLU A 159 -12.97 12.39 -15.90
CA GLU A 159 -14.37 12.67 -16.26
C GLU A 159 -14.98 13.87 -15.53
N ARG A 160 -14.67 14.08 -14.24
CA ARG A 160 -15.12 15.29 -13.52
C ARG A 160 -14.46 16.55 -14.05
N THR A 161 -13.15 16.50 -14.31
CA THR A 161 -12.39 17.61 -14.89
C THR A 161 -12.90 17.96 -16.29
N TYR A 162 -13.21 16.95 -17.10
CA TYR A 162 -13.84 17.10 -18.40
C TYR A 162 -15.25 17.72 -18.28
N ARG A 163 -16.12 17.16 -17.43
CA ARG A 163 -17.49 17.69 -17.25
C ARG A 163 -17.52 19.11 -16.70
N GLN A 164 -16.60 19.44 -15.79
CA GLN A 164 -16.51 20.77 -15.20
C GLN A 164 -16.02 21.82 -16.23
N ARG A 165 -15.10 21.45 -17.12
CA ARG A 165 -14.70 22.29 -18.28
C ARG A 165 -15.84 22.45 -19.30
N VAL A 166 -16.62 21.39 -19.54
CA VAL A 166 -17.79 21.46 -20.44
C VAL A 166 -18.93 22.30 -19.84
N SER A 167 -19.15 22.27 -18.52
CA SER A 167 -20.14 23.13 -17.87
C SER A 167 -19.74 24.61 -17.85
N VAL A 168 -18.46 24.92 -17.66
CA VAL A 168 -17.94 26.31 -17.74
C VAL A 168 -17.99 26.83 -19.18
N SER A 169 -17.82 25.95 -20.18
CA SER A 169 -17.93 26.34 -21.60
C SER A 169 -19.37 26.64 -22.05
N ARG A 170 -20.39 26.20 -21.29
CA ARG A 170 -21.82 26.46 -21.62
C ARG A 170 -22.40 27.69 -20.95
N SER A 171 -21.68 28.33 -20.03
CA SER A 171 -22.10 29.58 -19.37
C SER A 171 -21.57 30.84 -20.06
N CYS A 172 -20.71 30.72 -21.07
CA CYS A 172 -20.37 31.83 -21.94
C CYS A 172 -21.48 31.97 -22.99
N GLY A 173 -22.19 33.10 -22.97
CA GLY A 173 -23.20 33.43 -23.99
C GLY A 173 -22.61 33.41 -25.41
N PRO A 174 -23.45 33.45 -26.45
CA PRO A 174 -22.98 33.42 -27.82
C PRO A 174 -21.95 34.55 -28.05
N PRO A 175 -20.86 34.26 -28.80
CA PRO A 175 -19.81 35.23 -29.04
C PRO A 175 -20.41 36.52 -29.61
N SER A 176 -20.04 37.66 -29.04
CA SER A 176 -20.43 38.96 -29.60
C SER A 176 -19.78 39.12 -30.98
N SER A 177 -20.36 39.96 -31.84
CA SER A 177 -19.95 40.15 -33.24
C SER A 177 -18.46 40.44 -33.48
N ALA A 178 -17.70 40.81 -32.44
CA ALA A 178 -16.25 40.99 -32.50
C ALA A 178 -15.45 39.66 -32.58
N GLU A 179 -15.98 38.54 -32.05
CA GLU A 179 -15.29 37.24 -32.06
C GLU A 179 -15.44 36.49 -33.39
N LEU A 180 -16.53 36.75 -34.13
CA LEU A 180 -16.71 36.25 -35.51
C LEU A 180 -15.68 36.85 -36.49
N PHE A 181 -15.13 38.03 -36.18
CA PHE A 181 -14.12 38.67 -37.02
C PHE A 181 -12.78 37.91 -37.03
N PHE A 182 -12.41 37.27 -35.91
CA PHE A 182 -11.16 36.51 -35.80
C PHE A 182 -11.25 35.08 -36.36
N GLN A 183 -12.45 34.50 -36.47
CA GLN A 183 -12.65 33.18 -37.11
C GLN A 183 -12.46 33.22 -38.64
N THR A 184 -12.62 34.39 -39.26
CA THR A 184 -12.56 34.52 -40.73
C THR A 184 -11.13 34.55 -41.27
N LEU A 185 -10.12 34.70 -40.41
CA LEU A 185 -8.71 34.89 -40.81
C LEU A 185 -7.86 33.61 -40.86
N GLY A 186 -8.44 32.43 -40.64
CA GLY A 186 -7.81 31.15 -40.99
C GLY A 186 -6.42 30.90 -40.40
N VAL A 187 -6.11 31.44 -39.21
CA VAL A 187 -4.88 31.11 -38.48
C VAL A 187 -5.15 29.87 -37.63
N GLY A 188 -4.43 28.81 -37.96
CA GLY A 188 -4.77 27.43 -37.63
C GLY A 188 -4.86 27.05 -36.15
N ASP A 189 -5.61 25.97 -35.95
CA ASP A 189 -5.85 25.21 -34.73
C ASP A 189 -4.56 24.85 -33.97
N ALA A 190 -4.15 25.70 -33.04
CA ALA A 190 -3.54 25.32 -31.78
C ALA A 190 -3.41 26.58 -30.93
N VAL A 191 -3.72 26.49 -29.64
CA VAL A 191 -3.45 27.55 -28.66
C VAL A 191 -4.41 28.75 -28.73
N TRP A 192 -5.72 28.59 -28.48
CA TRP A 192 -6.53 29.59 -27.77
C TRP A 192 -7.85 28.96 -27.29
N ARG A 193 -7.82 28.30 -26.13
CA ARG A 193 -9.01 28.20 -25.26
C ARG A 193 -8.58 28.36 -23.81
N ILE A 194 -7.97 29.50 -23.53
CA ILE A 194 -7.92 30.02 -22.17
C ILE A 194 -8.54 31.41 -22.27
N CYS A 195 -9.79 31.50 -21.82
CA CYS A 195 -10.48 32.77 -21.66
C CYS A 195 -9.67 33.62 -20.66
N PRO A 196 -9.17 34.82 -21.04
CA PRO A 196 -8.35 35.65 -20.15
C PRO A 196 -9.07 36.01 -18.85
N THR A 197 -10.41 36.10 -18.89
CA THR A 197 -11.26 36.39 -17.75
C THR A 197 -11.32 35.25 -16.72
N CYS A 198 -10.99 34.00 -17.11
CA CYS A 198 -11.03 32.84 -16.21
C CYS A 198 -9.69 32.58 -15.49
N VAL A 199 -8.58 33.18 -15.93
CA VAL A 199 -7.27 32.99 -15.27
C VAL A 199 -7.18 33.80 -13.97
N VAL A 200 -7.87 34.94 -13.89
CA VAL A 200 -7.77 35.86 -12.76
C VAL A 200 -8.49 35.35 -11.50
N THR A 201 -9.50 34.49 -11.63
CA THR A 201 -10.24 33.96 -10.47
C THR A 201 -9.66 32.69 -9.87
N CYS A 202 -8.79 31.95 -10.58
CA CYS A 202 -8.22 30.70 -10.06
C CYS A 202 -6.94 30.88 -9.22
N TRP A 203 -6.35 32.08 -9.15
CA TRP A 203 -5.08 32.33 -8.45
C TRP A 203 -5.20 33.06 -7.11
N ASN A 204 -6.41 33.48 -6.70
CA ASN A 204 -6.62 34.22 -5.44
C ASN A 204 -7.07 33.37 -4.24
N ASP A 205 -7.23 32.05 -4.39
CA ASP A 205 -7.66 31.15 -3.30
C ASP A 205 -6.65 29.99 -3.05
N ILE A 206 -5.35 30.30 -2.96
CA ILE A 206 -4.31 29.43 -2.35
C ILE A 206 -3.70 30.14 -1.15
#